data_AF-A0A022RSG5-F1
#
_entry.id   AF-A0A022RSG5-F1
#
_cell.length_a   1.000
_cell.length_b   1.000
_cell.length_c   1.000
_cell.angle_alpha   90.00
_cell.angle_beta   90.00
_cell.angle_gamma   90.00
#
_symmetry.space_group_name_H-M   'P 1'
#
loop_
_entity.id
_entity.type
_entity.pdbx_description
1 polymer ?
#
loop_
_entity_poly.entity_id
_entity_poly.type
_entity_poly.pdbx_seq_one_letter_code
_entity_poly.pdbx_strand_id
1 'polypeptide(L)'
;MEHDAIVGKGLAGALEFLRIRRMLKKTVDWSGRNTEKKKSKLVGEESEEEDGIRIDRTDEYGRTLTPKEAFRRLSHAFHGKKPGLTKRNKRMRRYHKDLTVKKMSLKETPLNSVGKMWDAQEKLQTPFLVLSGHYVI
;
A
#
# COMPACT_ATOMS: atom_id res chain seq x y z
N MET A 1 20.45 8.63 10.44
CA MET A 1 20.86 7.42 9.70
C MET A 1 19.99 6.28 10.17
N GLU A 2 19.02 5.86 9.37
CA GLU A 2 18.25 4.65 9.68
C GLU A 2 19.20 3.46 9.52
N HIS A 3 19.49 2.77 10.61
CA HIS A 3 20.26 1.53 10.56
C HIS A 3 19.38 0.46 9.92
N ASP A 4 19.52 0.26 8.61
CA ASP A 4 19.09 -0.98 7.97
C ASP A 4 19.85 -2.11 8.67
N ALA A 5 19.19 -2.77 9.63
CA ALA A 5 19.77 -3.91 10.33
C ALA A 5 20.22 -4.91 9.27
N ILE A 6 21.52 -5.20 9.23
CA ILE A 6 22.11 -6.22 8.37
C ILE A 6 21.41 -7.51 8.77
N VAL A 7 20.48 -7.96 7.93
CA VAL A 7 19.79 -9.24 8.14
C VAL A 7 20.88 -10.30 8.08
N GLY A 8 21.32 -10.78 9.24
CA GLY A 8 22.21 -11.93 9.31
C GLY A 8 21.58 -13.12 8.59
N LYS A 9 22.36 -14.16 8.28
CA LYS A 9 21.87 -15.34 7.54
C LYS A 9 20.77 -16.16 8.29
N GLY A 10 20.34 -15.72 9.46
CA GLY A 10 19.37 -16.43 10.32
C GLY A 10 17.94 -15.88 10.20
N LEU A 11 16.97 -16.79 10.30
CA LEU A 11 15.53 -16.46 10.32
C LEU A 11 15.16 -15.51 11.46
N ALA A 12 15.82 -15.62 12.62
CA ALA A 12 15.60 -14.73 13.77
C ALA A 12 15.89 -13.26 13.41
N GLY A 13 16.99 -12.99 12.71
CA GLY A 13 17.33 -11.63 12.27
C GLY A 13 16.34 -11.07 11.25
N ALA A 14 15.81 -11.92 10.35
CA ALA A 14 14.77 -11.52 9.41
C ALA A 14 13.44 -11.19 10.13
N LEU A 15 13.07 -11.98 11.15
CA LEU A 15 11.87 -11.74 11.95
C LEU A 15 12.00 -10.47 12.81
N GLU A 16 13.18 -10.22 13.39
CA GLU A 16 13.46 -8.96 14.10
C GLU A 16 13.39 -7.76 13.16
N PHE A 17 14.00 -7.86 11.97
CA PHE A 17 13.90 -6.81 10.95
C PHE A 17 12.43 -6.51 10.59
N LEU A 18 11.61 -7.55 10.35
CA LEU A 18 10.19 -7.38 10.06
C LEU A 18 9.40 -6.82 11.23
N ARG A 19 9.80 -7.12 12.47
CA ARG A 19 9.21 -6.57 13.70
C ARG A 19 9.57 -5.09 13.88
N ILE A 20 10.84 -4.72 13.74
CA ILE A 20 11.33 -3.34 13.81
C ILE A 20 10.65 -2.49 12.74
N ARG A 21 10.52 -3.02 11.52
CA ARG A 21 9.82 -2.39 10.40
C ARG A 21 8.29 -2.40 10.55
N ARG A 22 7.76 -2.96 11.64
CA ARG A 22 6.31 -3.10 11.93
C ARG A 22 5.54 -3.79 10.80
N MET A 23 6.17 -4.68 10.05
CA MET A 23 5.56 -5.44 8.96
C MET A 23 4.93 -6.75 9.42
N LEU A 24 5.23 -7.20 10.65
CA LEU A 24 4.73 -8.45 11.21
C LEU A 24 3.23 -8.39 11.56
N LYS A 25 2.76 -7.25 12.09
CA LYS A 25 1.35 -7.00 12.40
C LYS A 25 0.72 -6.12 11.32
N LYS A 26 0.48 -6.69 10.13
CA LYS A 26 -0.32 -6.00 9.12
C LYS A 26 -1.80 -6.22 9.42
N THR A 27 -2.37 -5.36 10.24
CA THR A 27 -3.83 -5.20 10.25
C THR A 27 -4.24 -4.67 8.89
N VAL A 28 -5.13 -5.36 8.19
CA VAL A 28 -5.66 -4.89 6.92
C VAL A 28 -6.63 -3.75 7.22
N ASP A 29 -6.14 -2.51 7.16
CA ASP A 29 -6.99 -1.34 7.35
C ASP A 29 -8.00 -1.26 6.20
N TRP A 30 -9.26 -1.58 6.50
CA TRP A 30 -10.36 -1.51 5.56
C TRP A 30 -10.75 -0.05 5.27
N SER A 31 -10.00 0.64 4.43
CA SER A 31 -10.35 2.01 4.02
C SER A 31 -11.45 2.02 2.95
N GLY A 32 -12.58 2.65 3.28
CA GLY A 32 -13.78 2.72 2.43
C GLY A 32 -13.82 3.88 1.41
N ARG A 33 -12.82 4.76 1.36
CA ARG A 33 -12.77 5.88 0.39
C ARG A 33 -11.37 6.06 -0.18
N ASN A 34 -11.28 6.26 -1.49
CA ASN A 34 -10.05 6.35 -2.27
C ASN A 34 -9.05 7.46 -1.87
N THR A 35 -9.42 8.33 -0.94
CA THR A 35 -8.63 9.50 -0.52
C THR A 35 -8.38 9.57 0.97
N GLU A 36 -8.97 8.70 1.79
CA GLU A 36 -8.82 8.78 3.24
C GLU A 36 -8.33 7.43 3.77
N LYS A 37 -7.03 7.34 4.04
CA LYS A 37 -6.43 6.32 4.93
C LYS A 37 -6.83 6.56 6.40
N LYS A 38 -8.04 7.07 6.64
CA LYS A 38 -8.57 7.17 8.00
C LYS A 38 -9.06 5.78 8.37
N LYS A 39 -8.75 5.38 9.61
CA LYS A 39 -9.33 4.18 10.24
C LYS A 39 -10.83 4.27 10.05
N SER A 40 -11.39 3.43 9.20
CA SER A 40 -12.83 3.41 9.03
C SER A 40 -13.40 2.75 10.30
N LYS A 41 -14.59 3.18 10.73
CA LYS A 41 -15.36 2.46 11.76
C LYS A 41 -15.90 1.12 11.26
N LEU A 42 -15.60 0.75 10.01
CA LEU A 42 -15.86 -0.58 9.48
C LEU A 42 -14.70 -1.47 9.94
N VAL A 43 -14.66 -1.65 11.25
CA VAL A 43 -14.01 -2.76 11.89
C VAL A 43 -14.75 -3.97 11.32
N GLY A 44 -14.11 -4.71 10.42
CA GLY A 44 -14.38 -6.14 10.41
C GLY A 44 -14.00 -6.54 11.82
N GLU A 45 -14.99 -6.91 12.63
CA GLU A 45 -14.72 -7.53 13.92
C GLU A 45 -13.60 -8.52 13.65
N GLU A 46 -12.47 -8.32 14.30
CA GLU A 46 -11.56 -9.42 14.56
C GLU A 46 -12.36 -10.26 15.55
N SER A 47 -13.33 -10.99 15.00
CA SER A 47 -14.13 -11.88 15.79
C SER A 47 -13.12 -12.90 16.26
N GLU A 48 -12.87 -12.86 17.56
CA GLU A 48 -12.26 -13.94 18.31
C GLU A 48 -13.25 -15.11 18.29
N GLU A 49 -13.58 -15.58 17.08
CA GLU A 49 -14.40 -16.75 16.86
C GLU A 49 -13.47 -17.93 17.10
N GLU A 50 -13.66 -18.56 18.26
CA GLU A 50 -13.08 -19.85 18.64
C GLU A 50 -13.36 -20.93 17.57
N ASP A 51 -14.38 -20.70 16.75
CA ASP A 51 -14.73 -21.46 15.56
C ASP A 51 -14.03 -20.86 14.33
N GLY A 52 -12.98 -21.49 13.82
CA GLY A 52 -12.06 -20.97 12.79
C GLY A 52 -12.62 -20.70 11.38
N ILE A 53 -13.85 -20.19 11.23
CA ILE A 53 -14.50 -19.89 9.95
C ILE A 53 -14.22 -18.44 9.56
N ARG A 54 -13.49 -18.22 8.46
CA ARG A 54 -13.19 -16.89 7.91
C ARG A 54 -13.91 -16.67 6.58
N ILE A 55 -14.80 -15.69 6.52
CA ILE A 55 -15.57 -15.36 5.31
C ILE A 55 -14.90 -14.19 4.57
N ASP A 56 -13.90 -14.52 3.74
CA ASP A 56 -13.24 -13.56 2.88
C ASP A 56 -13.83 -13.54 1.46
N ARG A 57 -13.92 -12.34 0.87
CA ARG A 57 -14.37 -12.16 -0.51
C ARG A 57 -13.21 -11.74 -1.39
N THR A 58 -12.94 -12.50 -2.45
CA THR A 58 -11.79 -12.30 -3.34
C THR A 58 -12.17 -11.75 -4.70
N ASP A 59 -11.22 -11.08 -5.34
CA ASP A 59 -11.28 -10.67 -6.75
C ASP A 59 -10.77 -11.78 -7.69
N GLU A 60 -10.97 -11.63 -9.00
CA GLU A 60 -10.42 -12.48 -10.08
C GLU A 60 -8.89 -12.61 -9.98
N TYR A 61 -8.24 -11.61 -9.38
CA TYR A 61 -6.78 -11.54 -9.17
C TYR A 61 -6.33 -12.08 -7.80
N GLY A 62 -7.20 -12.75 -7.04
CA GLY A 62 -6.88 -13.32 -5.73
C GLY A 62 -6.70 -12.30 -4.61
N ARG A 63 -7.04 -11.03 -4.84
CA ARG A 63 -6.98 -9.97 -3.82
C ARG A 63 -8.22 -10.01 -2.94
N THR A 64 -8.05 -10.00 -1.61
CA THR A 64 -9.16 -9.80 -0.67
C THR A 64 -9.76 -8.40 -0.86
N LEU A 65 -11.04 -8.35 -1.17
CA LEU A 65 -11.79 -7.12 -1.40
C LEU A 65 -12.09 -6.43 -0.09
N THR A 66 -12.09 -5.10 -0.12
CA THR A 66 -12.65 -4.35 1.02
C THR A 66 -14.14 -4.65 1.18
N PRO A 67 -14.71 -4.63 2.40
CA PRO A 67 -16.14 -4.88 2.62
C PRO A 67 -17.05 -4.03 1.72
N LYS A 68 -16.66 -2.78 1.46
CA LYS A 68 -17.38 -1.86 0.57
C LYS A 68 -17.27 -2.23 -0.92
N GLU A 69 -16.15 -2.78 -1.34
CA GLU A 69 -15.99 -3.27 -2.72
C GLU A 69 -16.76 -4.57 -2.93
N ALA A 70 -16.71 -5.47 -1.96
CA ALA A 70 -17.52 -6.67 -1.90
C ALA A 70 -19.01 -6.35 -2.00
N PHE A 71 -19.52 -5.46 -1.15
CA PHE A 71 -20.93 -5.03 -1.21
C PHE A 71 -21.28 -4.46 -2.58
N ARG A 72 -20.46 -3.56 -3.14
CA ARG A 72 -20.72 -3.00 -4.48
C ARG A 72 -20.78 -4.07 -5.57
N ARG A 73 -19.94 -5.10 -5.51
CA ARG A 73 -20.01 -6.21 -6.47
C ARG A 73 -21.30 -6.98 -6.34
N LEU A 74 -21.69 -7.32 -5.11
CA LEU A 74 -22.97 -7.97 -4.84
C LEU A 74 -24.14 -7.12 -5.31
N SER A 75 -24.16 -5.83 -5.01
CA SER A 75 -25.24 -4.94 -5.45
C SER A 75 -25.33 -4.87 -6.98
N HIS A 76 -24.20 -4.80 -7.68
CA HIS A 76 -24.20 -4.79 -9.16
C HIS A 76 -24.66 -6.13 -9.75
N ALA A 77 -24.29 -7.25 -9.14
CA ALA A 77 -24.76 -8.58 -9.54
C ALA A 77 -26.26 -8.74 -9.27
N PHE A 78 -26.73 -8.31 -8.10
CA PHE A 78 -28.12 -8.37 -7.67
C PHE A 78 -29.03 -7.50 -8.54
N HIS A 79 -28.66 -6.23 -8.77
CA HIS A 79 -29.47 -5.31 -9.58
C HIS A 79 -29.23 -5.42 -11.09
N GLY A 80 -28.25 -6.21 -11.56
CA GLY A 80 -27.86 -6.33 -12.97
C GLY A 80 -27.27 -5.06 -13.61
N LYS A 81 -27.27 -3.92 -12.91
CA LYS A 81 -26.80 -2.62 -13.40
C LYS A 81 -25.30 -2.48 -13.18
N LYS A 82 -24.51 -2.80 -14.21
CA LYS A 82 -23.04 -2.64 -14.18
C LYS A 82 -22.63 -1.16 -14.24
N PRO A 83 -21.48 -0.79 -13.65
CA PRO A 83 -20.96 0.57 -13.79
C PRO A 83 -20.58 0.87 -15.25
N GLY A 84 -20.85 2.10 -15.70
CA GLY A 84 -20.50 2.54 -17.06
C GLY A 84 -19.00 2.49 -17.37
N LEU A 85 -18.66 2.47 -18.67
CA LEU A 85 -17.31 2.22 -19.17
C LEU A 85 -16.23 3.12 -18.55
N THR A 86 -16.49 4.42 -18.44
CA THR A 86 -15.55 5.39 -17.85
C THR A 86 -15.21 5.06 -16.39
N LYS A 87 -16.19 4.60 -15.60
CA LYS A 87 -15.98 4.22 -14.19
C LYS A 87 -15.17 2.93 -14.10
N ARG A 88 -15.41 1.96 -15.00
CA ARG A 88 -14.61 0.73 -15.10
C ARG A 88 -13.16 1.06 -15.43
N ASN A 89 -12.92 1.88 -16.46
CA ASN A 89 -11.57 2.26 -16.89
C ASN A 89 -10.82 3.04 -15.80
N LYS A 90 -11.49 3.97 -15.10
CA LYS A 90 -10.88 4.69 -13.97
C LYS A 90 -10.47 3.74 -12.84
N ARG A 91 -11.29 2.72 -12.54
CA ARG A 91 -10.97 1.70 -11.53
C ARG A 91 -9.75 0.87 -11.96
N MET A 92 -9.72 0.41 -13.21
CA MET A 92 -8.57 -0.32 -13.77
C MET A 92 -7.28 0.53 -13.71
N ARG A 93 -7.34 1.79 -14.11
CA ARG A 93 -6.17 2.69 -14.04
C ARG A 93 -5.65 2.87 -12.62
N ARG A 94 -6.54 2.94 -11.62
CA ARG A 94 -6.13 3.04 -10.21
C ARG A 94 -5.48 1.74 -9.73
N TYR A 95 -6.05 0.60 -10.08
CA TYR A 95 -5.47 -0.70 -9.78
C TYR A 95 -4.05 -0.84 -10.35
N HIS A 96 -3.86 -0.50 -11.62
CA HIS A 96 -2.53 -0.52 -12.24
C HIS A 96 -1.56 0.42 -11.54
N LYS A 97 -1.98 1.64 -11.18
CA LYS A 97 -1.13 2.56 -10.40
C LYS A 97 -0.72 1.97 -9.06
N ASP A 98 -1.66 1.40 -8.31
CA ASP A 98 -1.39 0.79 -7.00
C ASP A 98 -0.43 -0.40 -7.13
N LEU A 99 -0.59 -1.23 -8.17
CA LEU A 99 0.34 -2.31 -8.50
C LEU A 99 1.73 -1.79 -8.84
N THR A 100 1.83 -0.76 -9.67
CA THR A 100 3.13 -0.17 -10.03
C THR A 100 3.81 0.40 -8.78
N VAL A 101 3.08 1.14 -7.94
CA VAL A 101 3.63 1.69 -6.68
C VAL A 101 4.08 0.58 -5.74
N LYS A 102 3.34 -0.53 -5.64
CA LYS A 102 3.74 -1.67 -4.80
C LYS A 102 4.98 -2.42 -5.34
N LYS A 103 5.13 -2.46 -6.67
CA LYS A 103 6.30 -3.05 -7.34
C LYS A 103 7.53 -2.15 -7.29
N MET A 104 7.34 -0.82 -7.27
CA MET A 104 8.45 0.12 -7.15
C MET A 104 9.19 -0.10 -5.83
N SER A 105 10.50 -0.30 -5.92
CA SER A 105 11.41 -0.24 -4.77
C SER A 105 11.44 1.19 -4.23
N LEU A 106 11.54 1.35 -2.91
CA LEU A 106 11.53 2.65 -2.22
C LEU A 106 12.61 3.64 -2.71
N LYS A 107 13.63 3.16 -3.44
CA LYS A 107 14.76 3.98 -3.89
C LYS A 107 14.69 4.42 -5.36
N GLU A 108 13.79 3.87 -6.18
CA GLU A 108 13.80 4.14 -7.62
C GLU A 108 12.40 4.48 -8.15
N THR A 109 12.20 5.75 -8.53
CA THR A 109 11.21 6.06 -9.57
C THR A 109 11.66 5.33 -10.83
N PRO A 110 10.75 4.82 -11.69
CA PRO A 110 11.11 3.96 -12.82
C PRO A 110 12.06 4.61 -13.85
N LEU A 111 12.36 5.90 -13.72
CA LEU A 111 13.28 6.64 -14.59
C LEU A 111 14.59 7.07 -13.88
N ASN A 112 14.77 6.77 -12.58
CA ASN A 112 15.83 7.31 -11.72
C ASN A 112 16.01 8.83 -11.88
N SER A 113 14.90 9.54 -12.07
CA SER A 113 14.90 10.97 -12.38
C SER A 113 15.56 11.81 -11.29
N VAL A 114 15.38 11.42 -10.04
CA VAL A 114 15.97 12.11 -8.87
C VAL A 114 17.48 11.87 -8.82
N GLY A 115 17.94 10.64 -9.06
CA GLY A 115 19.38 10.33 -9.10
C GLY A 115 20.10 11.10 -10.21
N LYS A 116 19.55 11.09 -11.43
CA LYS A 116 20.11 11.87 -12.55
C LYS A 116 20.11 13.38 -12.31
N MET A 117 19.11 13.89 -11.60
CA MET A 117 19.05 15.30 -11.19
C MET A 117 20.18 15.62 -10.21
N TRP A 118 20.43 14.76 -9.22
CA TRP A 118 21.56 14.91 -8.30
C TRP A 118 22.91 14.82 -9.02
N ASP A 119 23.10 13.86 -9.91
CA ASP A 119 24.33 13.73 -10.71
C ASP A 119 24.59 14.99 -11.56
N ALA A 120 23.53 15.57 -12.15
CA ALA A 120 23.63 16.79 -12.93
C ALA A 120 23.94 18.01 -12.06
N GLN A 121 23.32 18.09 -10.88
CA GLN A 121 23.55 19.14 -9.90
C GLN A 121 24.98 19.12 -9.35
N GLU A 122 25.52 17.94 -9.07
CA GLU A 122 26.91 17.74 -8.66
C GLU A 122 27.90 18.16 -9.77
N LYS A 123 27.64 17.77 -11.02
CA LYS A 123 28.47 18.15 -12.18
C LYS A 123 28.45 19.65 -12.46
N LEU A 124 27.26 20.26 -12.39
CA LEU A 124 27.07 21.68 -12.68
C LEU A 124 27.34 22.57 -11.47
N GLN A 125 27.62 21.99 -10.29
CA GLN A 125 27.79 22.68 -9.01
C GLN A 125 26.64 23.67 -8.74
N THR A 126 25.41 23.26 -9.07
CA THR A 126 24.24 24.12 -8.86
C THR A 126 23.84 24.11 -7.38
N PRO A 127 23.42 25.25 -6.82
CA PRO A 127 23.00 25.32 -5.43
C PRO A 127 21.76 24.44 -5.19
N PHE A 128 21.74 23.68 -4.09
CA PHE A 128 20.60 22.88 -3.64
C PHE A 128 20.12 23.31 -2.26
N LEU A 129 18.84 23.06 -1.99
CA LEU A 129 18.23 23.18 -0.67
C LEU A 129 18.25 21.81 0.03
N VAL A 130 18.96 21.72 1.16
CA VAL A 130 18.94 20.52 2.01
C VAL A 130 17.76 20.60 2.97
N LEU A 131 16.73 19.79 2.73
CA LEU A 131 15.62 19.62 3.66
C LEU A 131 15.97 18.57 4.73
N SER A 132 16.86 18.92 5.65
CA SER A 132 17.10 18.09 6.85
C SER A 132 16.07 18.46 7.91
N GLY A 133 15.11 17.56 8.16
CA GLY A 133 14.06 17.78 9.14
C GLY A 133 14.57 17.62 10.58
N HIS A 134 14.90 18.73 11.23
CA HIS A 134 14.86 18.83 12.69
C HIS A 134 13.78 19.85 13.05
N TYR A 135 12.55 19.39 13.20
CA TYR A 135 11.51 20.16 13.87
C TYR A 135 11.57 19.79 15.35
N VAL A 136 12.29 20.60 16.14
CA VAL A 136 12.07 20.69 17.58
C VAL A 136 10.85 21.57 17.75
N ILE A 137 9.80 21.00 18.34
CA ILE A 137 8.70 21.78 18.95
C ILE A 137 9.20 22.29 20.28
#